data_AF-A0A852WRX3-F1
#
_entry.id   AF-A0A852WRX3-F1
#
_cell.length_a   1.000
_cell.length_b   1.000
_cell.length_c   1.000
_cell.angle_alpha   90.00
_cell.angle_beta   90.00
_cell.angle_gamma   90.00
#
_symmetry.space_group_name_H-M   'P 1'
#
loop_
_entity.id
_entity.type
_entity.pdbx_description
1 polymer ?
#
loop_
_entity_poly.entity_id
_entity_poly.type
_entity_poly.pdbx_seq_one_letter_code
_entity_poly.pdbx_strand_id
1 'polypeptide(L)'
;MQMPKHSDEAKAHFRGLISEAPGVEVKPMFGSLGAFVNGNMYAGLFGDAVGVKLDEAGMAELAGMPGSGSFGPQERPMSGWLSLPSDLSDEELSTWTDRARDHIATLPPKVKKPKK
;
A
#
# COMPACT_ATOMS: atom_id res chain seq x y z
N MET A 1 -25.38 4.15 -13.99
CA MET A 1 -24.40 3.25 -13.35
C MET A 1 -23.56 4.09 -12.40
N GLN A 2 -23.88 4.05 -11.11
CA GLN A 2 -23.19 4.83 -10.08
C GLN A 2 -22.03 3.98 -9.57
N MET A 3 -20.88 4.11 -10.23
CA MET A 3 -19.62 3.61 -9.68
C MET A 3 -19.47 4.28 -8.31
N PRO A 4 -19.31 3.57 -7.18
CA PRO A 4 -18.89 4.22 -5.95
C PRO A 4 -17.52 4.85 -6.27
N LYS A 5 -17.53 6.15 -6.54
CA LYS A 5 -16.33 6.96 -6.72
C LYS A 5 -15.56 6.76 -5.42
N HIS A 6 -14.46 6.00 -5.46
CA HIS A 6 -13.45 6.05 -4.42
C HIS A 6 -13.26 7.51 -4.03
N SER A 7 -13.65 7.87 -2.79
CA SER A 7 -13.74 9.27 -2.37
C SER A 7 -12.41 9.95 -2.61
N ASP A 8 -12.44 11.16 -3.15
CA ASP A 8 -11.22 11.95 -3.36
C ASP A 8 -10.47 12.14 -2.03
N GLU A 9 -11.21 12.17 -0.91
CA GLU A 9 -10.70 12.10 0.46
C GLU A 9 -9.79 10.90 0.71
N ALA A 10 -10.19 9.67 0.37
CA ALA A 10 -9.34 8.48 0.61
C ALA A 10 -8.04 8.55 -0.20
N LYS A 11 -8.09 9.13 -1.41
CA LYS A 11 -6.91 9.35 -2.25
C LYS A 11 -6.00 10.45 -1.70
N ALA A 12 -6.58 11.53 -1.18
CA ALA A 12 -5.86 12.62 -0.56
C ALA A 12 -5.21 12.17 0.76
N HIS A 13 -5.97 11.45 1.60
CA HIS A 13 -5.49 10.83 2.82
C HIS A 13 -4.33 9.87 2.52
N PHE A 14 -4.51 8.91 1.59
CA PHE A 14 -3.43 8.01 1.20
C PHE A 14 -2.17 8.75 0.75
N ARG A 15 -2.30 9.81 -0.07
CA ARG A 15 -1.14 10.63 -0.46
C ARG A 15 -0.47 11.33 0.73
N GLY A 16 -1.24 11.78 1.72
CA GLY A 16 -0.72 12.37 2.94
C GLY A 16 0.05 11.37 3.82
N LEU A 17 -0.35 10.09 3.81
CA LEU A 17 0.35 9.02 4.52
C LEU A 17 1.69 8.65 3.87
N ILE A 18 1.79 8.81 2.54
CA ILE A 18 3.00 8.51 1.78
C ILE A 18 4.01 9.64 1.95
N SER A 19 5.12 9.36 2.65
CA SER A 19 6.26 10.27 2.65
C SER A 19 6.87 10.39 1.25
N GLU A 20 6.92 11.63 0.75
CA GLU A 20 7.61 11.96 -0.49
C GLU A 20 9.12 11.73 -0.30
N ALA A 21 9.68 10.80 -1.08
CA ALA A 21 11.08 10.46 -1.00
C ALA A 21 11.64 10.14 -2.39
N PRO A 22 12.97 10.26 -2.60
CA PRO A 22 13.58 9.92 -3.88
C PRO A 22 13.28 8.47 -4.27
N GLY A 23 12.67 8.30 -5.44
CA GLY A 23 12.25 7.00 -5.96
C GLY A 23 10.85 6.56 -5.55
N VAL A 24 10.15 7.32 -4.70
CA VAL A 24 8.73 7.09 -4.38
C VAL A 24 7.84 7.69 -5.47
N GLU A 25 6.96 6.88 -6.04
CA GLU A 25 5.94 7.29 -7.02
C GLU A 25 4.56 6.79 -6.56
N VAL A 26 3.59 7.70 -6.43
CA VAL A 26 2.18 7.32 -6.22
C VAL A 26 1.45 7.36 -7.56
N LYS A 27 0.91 6.21 -7.99
CA LYS A 27 0.27 6.07 -9.31
C LYS A 27 -1.08 5.37 -9.18
N PRO A 28 -2.06 5.67 -10.05
CA PRO A 28 -3.33 4.97 -10.04
C PRO A 28 -3.14 3.48 -10.32
N MET A 29 -3.63 2.63 -9.41
CA MET A 29 -3.49 1.17 -9.46
C MET A 29 -4.77 0.55 -8.90
N PHE A 30 -5.28 -0.52 -9.52
CA PHE A 30 -6.51 -1.23 -9.10
C PHE A 30 -7.75 -0.33 -8.92
N GLY A 31 -7.90 0.71 -9.75
CA GLY A 31 -9.04 1.66 -9.65
C GLY A 31 -8.92 2.71 -8.54
N SER A 32 -7.84 2.68 -7.76
CA SER A 32 -7.54 3.63 -6.68
C SER A 32 -6.12 4.19 -6.84
N LEU A 33 -5.25 4.07 -5.83
CA LEU A 33 -3.85 4.54 -5.84
C LEU A 33 -2.92 3.45 -5.30
N GLY A 34 -1.70 3.41 -5.81
CA GLY A 34 -0.63 2.56 -5.31
C GLY A 34 0.64 3.38 -5.14
N ALA A 35 1.36 3.15 -4.04
CA ALA A 35 2.66 3.72 -3.77
C ALA A 35 3.76 2.73 -4.16
N PHE A 36 4.73 3.24 -4.91
CA PHE A 36 5.86 2.50 -5.43
C PHE A 36 7.14 3.16 -4.95
N VAL A 37 8.16 2.38 -4.63
CA VAL A 37 9.51 2.85 -4.34
C VAL A 37 10.46 2.11 -5.28
N ASN A 38 11.28 2.85 -6.04
CA ASN A 38 12.20 2.27 -7.02
C ASN A 38 11.53 1.32 -8.04
N GLY A 39 10.25 1.58 -8.37
CA GLY A 39 9.45 0.74 -9.26
C GLY A 39 8.86 -0.54 -8.63
N ASN A 40 9.03 -0.74 -7.32
CA ASN A 40 8.42 -1.81 -6.55
C ASN A 40 7.26 -1.27 -5.70
N MET A 41 6.12 -1.96 -5.70
CA MET A 41 4.95 -1.53 -4.94
C MET A 41 5.09 -1.92 -3.47
N TYR A 42 4.85 -0.98 -2.56
CA TYR A 42 4.93 -1.21 -1.11
C TYR A 42 3.64 -0.89 -0.37
N ALA A 43 2.80 -0.01 -0.93
CA ALA A 43 1.46 0.27 -0.39
C ALA A 43 0.43 0.44 -1.52
N GLY A 44 -0.84 0.18 -1.22
CA GLY A 44 -1.95 0.28 -2.17
C GLY A 44 -3.26 0.58 -1.49
N LEU A 45 -4.02 1.52 -2.03
CA LEU A 45 -5.38 1.81 -1.62
C LEU A 45 -6.33 0.89 -2.41
N PHE A 46 -7.22 0.19 -1.73
CA PHE A 46 -8.26 -0.65 -2.34
C PHE A 46 -9.61 -0.38 -1.68
N GLY A 47 -10.52 0.28 -2.38
CA GLY A 47 -11.77 0.75 -1.78
C GLY A 47 -11.46 1.89 -0.82
N ASP A 48 -11.55 1.58 0.48
CA ASP A 48 -11.19 2.44 1.62
C ASP A 48 -10.02 1.85 2.45
N ALA A 49 -9.63 0.60 2.16
CA ALA A 49 -8.59 -0.10 2.89
C ALA A 49 -7.20 0.19 2.31
N VAL A 50 -6.22 0.43 3.17
CA VAL A 50 -4.82 0.62 2.78
C VAL A 50 -4.07 -0.70 2.97
N GLY A 51 -3.68 -1.35 1.88
CA GLY A 51 -2.80 -2.51 1.89
C GLY A 51 -1.34 -2.11 1.93
N VAL A 52 -0.54 -2.82 2.72
CA VAL A 52 0.92 -2.67 2.72
C VAL A 52 1.59 -4.02 2.52
N LYS A 53 2.81 -3.97 1.98
CA LYS A 53 3.68 -5.12 1.81
C LYS A 53 4.96 -4.91 2.60
N LEU A 54 5.09 -5.70 3.65
CA LEU A 54 6.21 -5.68 4.61
C LEU A 54 6.99 -6.99 4.52
N ASP A 55 8.07 -7.08 5.30
CA ASP A 55 8.70 -8.36 5.62
C ASP A 55 7.75 -9.29 6.40
N GLU A 56 8.11 -10.57 6.52
CA GLU A 56 7.37 -11.58 7.27
C GLU A 56 7.12 -11.12 8.72
N ALA A 57 8.11 -10.50 9.36
CA ALA A 57 7.96 -9.97 10.72
C ALA A 57 6.88 -8.88 10.81
N GLY A 58 6.91 -7.91 9.88
CA GLY A 58 5.92 -6.84 9.84
C GLY A 58 4.52 -7.34 9.50
N MET A 59 4.42 -8.36 8.64
CA MET A 59 3.13 -8.98 8.34
C MET A 59 2.60 -9.85 9.48
N ALA A 60 3.46 -10.51 10.26
CA ALA A 60 3.03 -11.25 11.45
C ALA A 60 2.47 -10.29 12.52
N GLU A 61 3.12 -9.15 12.73
CA GLU A 61 2.65 -8.08 13.61
C GLU A 61 1.29 -7.53 13.13
N LEU A 62 1.17 -7.24 11.83
CA LEU A 62 -0.07 -6.75 11.25
C LEU A 62 -1.20 -7.77 11.36
N ALA A 63 -0.93 -9.04 11.07
CA ALA A 63 -1.90 -10.12 11.16
C ALA A 63 -2.44 -10.32 12.60
N GLY A 64 -1.67 -9.92 13.62
CA GLY A 64 -2.10 -9.93 15.02
C GLY A 64 -2.98 -8.75 15.40
N MET A 65 -3.03 -7.68 14.60
CA MET A 65 -3.83 -6.49 14.91
C MET A 65 -5.31 -6.67 14.58
N PRO A 66 -6.21 -6.25 15.50
CA PRO A 66 -7.64 -6.24 15.22
C PRO A 66 -7.95 -5.27 14.07
N GLY A 67 -8.56 -5.79 13.01
CA GLY A 67 -8.90 -5.01 11.81
C GLY A 67 -7.87 -5.11 10.68
N SER A 68 -6.75 -5.82 10.88
CA SER A 68 -5.92 -6.24 9.75
C SER A 68 -6.57 -7.43 9.04
N GLY A 69 -6.52 -7.42 7.72
CA GLY A 69 -7.18 -8.40 6.88
C GLY A 69 -6.40 -8.72 5.62
N SER A 70 -6.87 -9.71 4.87
CA SER A 70 -6.29 -10.02 3.56
C SER A 70 -6.54 -8.87 2.58
N PHE A 71 -5.48 -8.41 1.92
CA PHE A 71 -5.60 -7.36 0.90
C PHE A 71 -5.80 -7.96 -0.49
N GLY A 72 -6.75 -7.42 -1.25
CA GLY A 72 -7.00 -7.76 -2.65
C GLY A 72 -8.44 -8.19 -2.95
N PRO A 73 -8.71 -8.54 -4.22
CA PRO A 73 -10.04 -9.00 -4.63
C PRO A 73 -10.37 -10.36 -4.00
N GLN A 74 -11.65 -10.56 -3.65
CA GLN A 74 -12.15 -11.81 -3.06
C GLN A 74 -11.85 -13.05 -3.93
N GLU A 75 -11.75 -12.85 -5.25
CA GLU A 75 -11.50 -13.91 -6.23
C GLU A 75 -10.03 -14.35 -6.26
N ARG A 76 -9.10 -13.47 -5.89
CA ARG A 76 -7.66 -13.72 -5.82
C ARG A 76 -7.02 -12.84 -4.73
N PRO A 77 -7.01 -13.29 -3.47
CA PRO A 77 -6.29 -12.60 -2.40
C PRO A 77 -4.80 -12.53 -2.77
N MET A 78 -4.19 -11.36 -2.58
CA MET A 78 -2.76 -11.21 -2.83
C MET A 78 -2.00 -11.77 -1.63
N SER A 79 -1.36 -12.93 -1.79
CA SER A 79 -0.47 -13.47 -0.77
C SER A 79 0.69 -12.51 -0.50
N GLY A 80 0.95 -12.28 0.78
CA GLY A 80 1.98 -11.32 1.22
C GLY A 80 1.53 -9.86 1.15
N TRP A 81 0.23 -9.60 1.22
CA TRP A 81 -0.31 -8.27 1.45
C TRP A 81 -1.38 -8.33 2.54
N LEU A 82 -1.32 -7.37 3.46
CA LEU A 82 -2.32 -7.21 4.49
C LEU A 82 -2.86 -5.78 4.49
N SER A 83 -4.15 -5.65 4.76
CA SER A 83 -4.79 -4.35 4.95
C SER A 83 -4.46 -3.83 6.34
N LEU A 84 -4.17 -2.54 6.42
CA LEU A 84 -4.08 -1.79 7.65
C LEU A 84 -5.49 -1.58 8.21
N PRO A 85 -5.67 -1.65 9.54
CA PRO A 85 -6.90 -1.25 10.18
C PRO A 85 -7.20 0.22 9.89
N SER A 86 -8.44 0.53 9.53
CA SER A 86 -8.91 1.92 9.38
C SER A 86 -9.06 2.66 10.71
N ASP A 87 -8.94 1.95 11.84
CA ASP A 87 -8.98 2.51 13.19
C ASP A 87 -7.63 3.14 13.62
N LEU A 88 -6.56 2.85 12.86
CA LEU A 88 -5.24 3.43 13.12
C LEU A 88 -5.21 4.92 12.78
N SER A 89 -4.49 5.69 13.58
CA SER A 89 -4.23 7.11 13.29
C SER A 89 -3.31 7.28 12.08
N ASP A 90 -3.36 8.45 11.45
CA ASP A 90 -2.52 8.80 10.29
C ASP A 90 -1.02 8.58 10.56
N GLU A 91 -0.56 8.85 11.79
CA GLU A 91 0.83 8.64 12.22
C GLU A 91 1.24 7.17 12.21
N GLU A 92 0.36 6.29 12.70
CA GLU A 92 0.57 4.84 12.71
C GLU A 92 0.56 4.30 11.29
N LEU A 93 -0.44 4.70 10.49
CA LEU A 93 -0.54 4.34 9.08
C LEU A 93 0.72 4.78 8.31
N SER A 94 1.20 6.00 8.53
CA SER A 94 2.44 6.50 7.92
C SER A 94 3.66 5.69 8.38
N THR A 95 3.74 5.33 9.66
CA THR A 95 4.80 4.47 10.21
C THR A 95 4.83 3.08 9.55
N TRP A 96 3.66 2.44 9.39
CA TRP A 96 3.55 1.17 8.67
C TRP A 96 3.95 1.30 7.21
N THR A 97 3.54 2.40 6.59
CA THR A 97 3.81 2.65 5.18
C THR A 97 5.29 2.95 4.94
N ASP A 98 5.96 3.65 5.86
CA ASP A 98 7.41 3.90 5.83
C ASP A 98 8.22 2.62 6.08
N ARG A 99 7.78 1.77 7.02
CA ARG A 99 8.39 0.43 7.21
C ARG A 99 8.29 -0.42 5.94
N ALA A 100 7.12 -0.40 5.27
CA ALA A 100 6.94 -1.10 4.00
C ALA A 100 7.85 -0.51 2.91
N ARG A 101 7.95 0.83 2.86
CA ARG A 101 8.85 1.53 1.95
C ARG A 101 10.30 1.10 2.17
N ASP A 102 10.79 1.14 3.40
CA ASP A 102 12.18 0.81 3.74
C ASP A 102 12.51 -0.63 3.33
N HIS A 103 11.66 -1.59 3.71
CA HIS A 103 11.80 -2.98 3.31
C HIS A 103 11.82 -3.15 1.78
N ILE A 104 10.84 -2.58 1.07
CA ILE A 104 10.76 -2.70 -0.40
C ILE A 104 11.89 -1.92 -1.10
N ALA A 105 12.42 -0.87 -0.48
CA ALA A 105 13.58 -0.12 -0.97
C ALA A 105 14.87 -0.94 -0.84
N THR A 106 14.96 -1.88 0.11
CA THR A 106 16.09 -2.85 0.16
C THR A 106 16.06 -3.86 -0.98
N LEU A 107 14.89 -4.13 -1.57
CA LEU A 107 14.77 -5.02 -2.70
C LEU A 107 15.39 -4.39 -3.95
N PRO A 108 16.02 -5.20 -4.83
CA PRO A 108 16.62 -4.67 -6.04
C PRO A 108 15.56 -3.91 -6.85
N PRO A 109 15.87 -2.70 -7.36
CA PRO A 109 14.96 -1.94 -8.18
C PRO A 109 14.52 -2.83 -9.33
N LYS A 110 13.21 -2.89 -9.57
CA LYS A 110 12.67 -3.70 -10.65
C LYS A 110 13.23 -3.12 -11.94
N VAL A 111 14.25 -3.78 -12.50
CA VAL A 111 14.95 -3.33 -13.71
C VAL A 111 13.88 -3.21 -14.79
N LYS A 112 13.46 -1.98 -15.10
CA LYS A 112 12.53 -1.71 -16.19
C LYS A 112 13.27 -2.17 -17.44
N LYS A 113 12.96 -3.36 -17.94
CA LYS A 113 13.41 -3.77 -19.28
C LYS A 113 12.98 -2.63 -20.22
N PRO A 114 13.91 -2.02 -20.97
CA PRO A 114 13.54 -0.95 -21.89
C PRO A 114 12.46 -1.50 -22.83
N LYS A 115 11.31 -0.82 -22.89
CA LYS A 115 10.32 -1.05 -23.93
C LYS A 115 11.01 -0.68 -25.25
N LYS A 116 11.31 -1.71 -26.05
CA LYS A 116 11.71 -1.56 -27.45
C LYS A 116 10.45 -1.48 -28.31
#